data_AF-A0A6L5EI83-F1
#
_entry.id   AF-A0A6L5EI83-F1
#
_cell.length_a   1.000
_cell.length_b   1.000
_cell.length_c   1.000
_cell.angle_alpha   90.00
_cell.angle_beta   90.00
_cell.angle_gamma   90.00
#
_symmetry.space_group_name_H-M   'P 1'
#
loop_
_entity.id
_entity.type
_entity.pdbx_description
1 polymer ?
#
loop_
_entity_poly.entity_id
_entity_poly.type
_entity_poly.pdbx_seq_one_letter_code
_entity_poly.pdbx_strand_id
1 'polypeptide(L)'
;MLFPTRTGTLIHRGNWAKRVLTPACYRAGIKTITPHALRDTCATLALRQGTPPQVVATQRGHTDASVTLRHYAGVLDGDQKN
;
A
#
# COMPACT_ATOMS: atom_id res chain seq x y z
N MET A 1 -21.73 -7.49 -5.14
CA MET A 1 -20.69 -6.58 -4.56
C MET A 1 -20.12 -7.22 -3.32
N LEU A 2 -18.78 -7.22 -3.16
CA LEU A 2 -18.12 -7.85 -2.00
C LEU A 2 -17.97 -6.90 -0.80
N PHE A 3 -17.84 -5.59 -1.02
CA PHE A 3 -17.65 -4.58 0.04
C PHE A 3 -18.72 -3.48 -0.02
N PRO A 4 -19.94 -3.73 0.48
CA PRO A 4 -21.00 -2.74 0.52
C PRO A 4 -20.88 -1.77 1.72
N THR A 5 -21.57 -0.64 1.64
CA THR A 5 -21.88 0.21 2.80
C THR A 5 -22.86 -0.52 3.74
N ARG A 6 -23.11 0.07 4.92
CA ARG A 6 -24.16 -0.42 5.86
C ARG A 6 -25.55 -0.54 5.24
N THR A 7 -25.83 0.17 4.15
CA THR A 7 -27.13 0.13 3.45
C THR A 7 -27.05 -0.65 2.13
N GLY A 8 -25.99 -1.43 1.89
CA GLY A 8 -25.88 -2.28 0.70
C GLY A 8 -25.37 -1.60 -0.57
N THR A 9 -24.97 -0.32 -0.51
CA THR A 9 -24.55 0.46 -1.68
C THR A 9 -23.03 0.49 -1.86
N LEU A 10 -22.54 1.06 -2.98
CA LEU A 10 -21.11 1.26 -3.20
C LEU A 10 -20.49 2.19 -2.17
N ILE A 11 -19.30 1.82 -1.70
CA ILE A 11 -18.48 2.67 -0.85
C ILE A 11 -17.91 3.82 -1.69
N HIS A 12 -18.29 5.05 -1.36
CA HIS A 12 -17.67 6.24 -1.93
C HIS A 12 -16.32 6.52 -1.24
N ARG A 13 -15.23 6.56 -2.03
CA ARG A 13 -13.86 6.71 -1.52
C ARG A 13 -13.68 7.91 -0.58
N GLY A 14 -14.22 9.08 -0.95
CA GLY A 14 -14.10 10.30 -0.14
C GLY A 14 -14.82 10.19 1.21
N ASN A 15 -16.01 9.60 1.22
CA ASN A 15 -16.80 9.44 2.44
C ASN A 15 -16.14 8.43 3.39
N TRP A 16 -15.65 7.31 2.84
CA TRP A 16 -14.94 6.31 3.62
C TRP A 16 -13.61 6.84 4.18
N ALA A 17 -12.82 7.58 3.38
CA ALA A 17 -11.57 8.15 3.85
C ALA A 17 -11.78 9.13 5.01
N LYS A 18 -12.81 9.99 4.92
CA LYS A 18 -13.15 10.96 5.97
C LYS A 18 -13.72 10.31 7.23
N ARG A 19 -14.59 9.30 7.07
CA ARG A 19 -15.36 8.70 8.19
C ARG A 19 -14.65 7.53 8.86
N VAL A 20 -13.72 6.86 8.17
CA VAL A 20 -13.09 5.62 8.63
C VAL A 20 -11.58 5.76 8.70
N LEU A 21 -10.91 6.05 7.56
CA LEU A 21 -9.44 6.00 7.50
C LEU A 21 -8.80 7.13 8.31
N THR A 22 -9.27 8.37 8.17
CA THR A 22 -8.68 9.53 8.87
C THR A 22 -8.82 9.41 10.39
N PRO A 23 -10.01 9.07 10.94
CA PRO A 23 -10.14 8.81 12.38
C PRO A 23 -9.28 7.63 12.86
N ALA A 24 -9.10 6.59 12.04
CA ALA A 24 -8.22 5.48 12.39
C ALA A 24 -6.74 5.92 12.47
N CYS A 25 -6.27 6.78 11.57
CA CYS A 25 -4.92 7.36 11.62
C CYS A 25 -4.72 8.16 12.90
N TYR A 26 -5.69 9.01 13.25
CA TYR A 26 -5.65 9.81 14.47
C TYR A 26 -5.56 8.93 15.73
N ARG A 27 -6.38 7.88 15.82
CA ARG A 27 -6.35 6.92 16.93
C ARG A 27 -5.04 6.13 17.02
N ALA A 28 -4.39 5.89 15.88
CA ALA A 28 -3.10 5.23 15.82
C ALA A 28 -1.91 6.19 16.05
N GLY A 29 -2.14 7.51 16.20
CA GLY A 29 -1.10 8.50 16.38
C GLY A 29 -0.21 8.72 15.15
N ILE A 30 -0.69 8.36 13.96
CA ILE A 30 0.07 8.50 12.70
C ILE A 30 -0.50 9.63 11.84
N LYS A 31 0.35 10.14 10.93
CA LYS A 31 -0.10 11.07 9.90
C LYS A 31 -1.24 10.47 9.08
N THR A 32 -2.14 11.31 8.58
CA THR A 32 -3.19 10.86 7.66
C THR A 32 -2.57 10.24 6.42
N ILE A 33 -2.98 9.00 6.13
CA ILE A 33 -2.50 8.25 4.96
C ILE A 33 -3.64 8.02 3.95
N THR A 34 -3.26 7.53 2.78
CA THR A 34 -4.21 7.11 1.73
C THR A 34 -4.20 5.57 1.60
N PRO A 35 -5.21 4.97 0.95
CA PRO A 35 -5.16 3.54 0.60
C PRO A 35 -3.93 3.17 -0.24
N HIS A 36 -3.42 4.11 -1.06
CA HIS A 36 -2.22 3.86 -1.85
C HIS A 36 -0.98 3.74 -0.97
N ALA A 37 -0.87 4.58 0.07
CA ALA A 37 0.23 4.49 1.03
C ALA A 37 0.25 3.14 1.78
N LEU A 38 -0.91 2.55 2.07
CA LEU A 38 -1.00 1.18 2.62
C LEU A 38 -0.49 0.14 1.61
N ARG A 39 -0.80 0.29 0.32
CA ARG A 39 -0.29 -0.58 -0.75
C ARG A 39 1.23 -0.47 -0.89
N ASP A 40 1.78 0.73 -0.76
CA ASP A 40 3.23 0.96 -0.78
C ASP A 40 3.93 0.36 0.44
N THR A 41 3.30 0.47 1.61
CA THR A 41 3.80 -0.16 2.84
C THR A 41 3.84 -1.68 2.70
N CYS A 42 2.80 -2.31 2.16
CA CYS A 42 2.76 -3.75 1.90
C CYS A 42 3.90 -4.21 0.98
N ALA A 43 4.13 -3.50 -0.12
CA ALA A 43 5.22 -3.80 -1.04
C ALA A 43 6.60 -3.63 -0.39
N THR A 44 6.79 -2.55 0.37
CA THR A 44 8.03 -2.31 1.13
C THR A 44 8.31 -3.42 2.14
N LEU A 45 7.28 -3.89 2.85
CA LEU A 45 7.41 -4.98 3.81
C LEU A 45 7.78 -6.31 3.13
N ALA A 46 7.15 -6.63 1.99
CA ALA A 46 7.47 -7.85 1.24
C ALA A 46 8.94 -7.86 0.77
N LEU A 47 9.43 -6.72 0.27
CA LEU A 47 10.81 -6.57 -0.17
C LEU A 47 11.81 -6.72 0.99
N ARG A 48 11.53 -6.11 2.15
CA ARG A 48 12.35 -6.26 3.36
C ARG A 48 12.40 -7.70 3.89
N GLN A 49 11.39 -8.51 3.56
CA GLN A 49 11.39 -9.94 3.87
C GLN A 49 12.15 -10.78 2.82
N GLY A 50 12.83 -10.14 1.87
CA GLY A 50 13.57 -10.81 0.80
C GLY A 50 12.71 -11.27 -0.37
N THR A 51 11.45 -10.84 -0.47
CA THR A 51 10.62 -11.18 -1.64
C THR A 51 11.22 -10.54 -2.89
N PRO A 52 11.44 -11.29 -3.98
CA PRO A 52 12.00 -10.72 -5.19
C PRO A 52 11.13 -9.59 -5.77
N PRO A 53 11.72 -8.47 -6.25
CA PRO A 53 10.97 -7.33 -6.79
C PRO A 53 10.00 -7.70 -7.91
N GLN A 54 10.34 -8.70 -8.73
CA GLN A 54 9.48 -9.20 -9.81
C GLN A 54 8.17 -9.77 -9.25
N VAL A 55 8.24 -10.52 -8.14
CA VAL A 55 7.08 -11.12 -7.49
C VAL A 55 6.18 -10.03 -6.90
N VAL A 56 6.78 -9.03 -6.23
CA VAL A 56 6.04 -7.88 -5.69
C VAL A 56 5.38 -7.06 -6.82
N ALA A 57 6.04 -6.92 -7.98
CA ALA A 57 5.48 -6.23 -9.14
C ALA A 57 4.26 -6.97 -9.71
N THR A 58 4.35 -8.30 -9.85
CA THR A 58 3.22 -9.15 -10.27
C THR A 58 2.06 -9.05 -9.29
N GLN A 59 2.32 -9.11 -7.98
CA GLN A 59 1.28 -8.96 -6.96
C GLN A 59 0.61 -7.58 -7.01
N ARG A 60 1.34 -6.54 -7.42
CA ARG A 60 0.79 -5.19 -7.63
C ARG A 60 0.02 -5.04 -8.95
N GLY A 61 0.01 -6.04 -9.82
CA GLY A 61 -0.69 -5.99 -11.10
C GLY A 61 -0.10 -4.99 -12.09
N HIS A 62 1.18 -4.63 -11.94
CA HIS A 62 1.86 -3.82 -12.94
C HIS A 62 2.22 -4.69 -14.14
N THR A 63 1.82 -4.28 -15.34
CA THR A 63 2.21 -4.91 -16.61
C THR A 63 3.71 -4.78 -16.87
N ASP A 64 4.35 -3.76 -16.29
CA ASP A 64 5.79 -3.53 -16.40
C ASP A 64 6.48 -3.59 -15.02
N ALA A 65 7.36 -4.57 -14.85
CA ALA A 65 8.15 -4.79 -13.64
C ALA A 65 9.20 -3.68 -13.42
N SER A 66 9.55 -2.91 -14.47
CA SER A 66 10.55 -1.85 -14.40
C SER A 66 10.16 -0.71 -13.45
N VAL A 67 8.86 -0.40 -13.34
CA VAL A 67 8.32 0.63 -12.43
C VAL A 67 8.57 0.26 -10.97
N THR A 68 8.39 -1.02 -10.63
CA THR A 68 8.61 -1.53 -9.27
C THR A 68 10.10 -1.58 -8.96
N LEU A 69 10.93 -2.06 -9.88
CA LEU A 69 12.40 -2.08 -9.72
C LEU A 69 12.97 -0.67 -9.49
N ARG A 70 12.54 0.34 -10.26
CA ARG A 70 13.01 1.73 -10.09
C ARG A 70 12.61 2.34 -8.75
N HIS A 71 11.41 2.04 -8.26
CA HIS A 71 10.89 2.62 -7.02
C HIS A 71 11.52 2.00 -5.77
N TYR A 72 11.98 0.74 -5.87
CA TYR A 72 12.50 -0.02 -4.72
C TYR A 72 14.00 -0.28 -4.75
N ALA A 73 14.71 0.03 -5.83
CA ALA A 73 16.18 -0.03 -5.88
C ALA A 73 16.82 0.72 -4.69
N GLY A 74 16.31 1.91 -4.33
CA GLY A 74 16.80 2.67 -3.19
C GLY A 74 16.45 2.09 -1.80
N VAL A 75 15.43 1.24 -1.70
CA VAL A 75 15.09 0.51 -0.45
C VAL A 75 16.03 -0.67 -0.26
N LEU A 76 16.43 -1.33 -1.35
CA LEU A 76 17.36 -2.47 -1.35
C LEU A 76 18.81 -2.02 -1.11
N ASP A 77 19.23 -0.87 -1.68
CA ASP A 77 20.59 -0.33 -1.50
C ASP A 77 20.90 0.09 -0.05
N GLY A 78 19.88 0.44 0.74
CA GLY A 78 20.04 0.80 2.15
C GLY A 78 20.26 -0.39 3.09
N ASP A 79 19.96 -1.61 2.63
CA ASP A 79 19.99 -2.85 3.44
C ASP A 79 21.27 -3.67 3.18
N GLN A 80 22.05 -3.33 2.15
CA GLN A 80 23.28 -4.03 1.76
C GLN A 80 24.54 -3.56 2.51
N LYS A 81 24.38 -2.74 3.56
CA LYS A 81 25.46 -2.30 4.45
C LYS A 81 25.20 -2.80 5.88
N ASN A 82 25.43 -4.07 6.13
CA ASN A 82 25.75 -4.61 7.46
C ASN A 82 26.57 -5.90 7.31
#